data_AF-A0A8S2L7S8-F1
#
_entry.id   AF-A0A8S2L7S8-F1
#
_cell.length_a   1.000
_cell.length_b   1.000
_cell.length_c   1.000
_cell.angle_alpha   90.00
_cell.angle_beta   90.00
_cell.angle_gamma   90.00
#
_symmetry.space_group_name_H-M   'P 1'
#
loop_
_entity.id
_entity.type
_entity.pdbx_description
1 polymer ?
#
loop_
_entity_poly.entity_id
_entity_poly.type
_entity_poly.pdbx_seq_one_letter_code
_entity_poly.pdbx_strand_id
1 'polypeptide(L)'
;MVVAPIRETSAQALSIICNRLHDRPQCSSLISILLNLLKHNGTWEIRHGALLTLKYTFNILKEIPNDIRIPCVQAVRQCLQDESDDVVSTAAATLLPLVTQYESVVLDCTSGLISELISLLDSMDDLNSAASSIMNLLAKLLASNSAEKFKLSFAQVLPKIFPFCRHHTLPFRLAAIETVMKIIEASQSKLNTCTSEELSVLERTFRLLFERSILESDDKILASIEQAWYILCQSNLIVQLCTYSSYQRWICLAVHPAKVPINQALLSNDDQNPQSASVMDQDDRRYLSCSTTNNHQYLAMGFTVCHQEAPLEQDRAVIKCRRLAARLLGRLFSDYDQQQSNDVLNYLKNLNFRSAVQRMVAGMITIEWAKSVNNVSIHENILQEHFQKALNETLYFDEIAPAFTKLKRDFTSFMHDCAKQRLCNPQSIESIELHSVDHIIELCDNVHSKIDAFPQLNAQKQNIRDEAERIQNESETLAL
;
A
#
# COMPACT_ATOMS: atom_id res chain seq x y z
N MET A 1 -11.99 -17.68 -1.20
CA MET A 1 -12.57 -18.88 -1.84
C MET A 1 -13.89 -19.17 -1.15
N VAL A 2 -14.98 -19.45 -1.87
CA VAL A 2 -16.26 -19.83 -1.24
C VAL A 2 -16.06 -21.19 -0.59
N VAL A 3 -16.17 -21.27 0.74
CA VAL A 3 -15.88 -22.50 1.49
C VAL A 3 -16.88 -23.62 1.15
N ALA A 4 -18.10 -23.26 0.72
CA ALA A 4 -19.13 -24.23 0.38
C ALA A 4 -19.99 -23.79 -0.81
N PRO A 5 -19.54 -24.00 -2.06
CA PRO A 5 -20.21 -23.47 -3.25
C PRO A 5 -21.66 -23.95 -3.42
N ILE A 6 -21.95 -25.20 -3.04
CA ILE A 6 -23.32 -25.75 -3.09
C ILE A 6 -24.22 -25.07 -2.06
N ARG A 7 -23.73 -24.92 -0.81
CA ARG A 7 -24.48 -24.22 0.25
C ARG A 7 -24.72 -22.76 -0.10
N GLU A 8 -23.72 -22.07 -0.64
CA GLU A 8 -23.84 -20.68 -1.09
C GLU A 8 -24.94 -20.52 -2.15
N THR A 9 -24.90 -21.34 -3.19
CA THR A 9 -25.86 -21.28 -4.30
C THR A 9 -27.28 -21.64 -3.83
N SER A 10 -27.38 -22.64 -2.94
CA SER A 10 -28.66 -23.07 -2.38
C SER A 10 -29.28 -21.99 -1.48
N ALA A 11 -28.46 -21.32 -0.66
CA ALA A 11 -28.87 -20.20 0.18
C ALA A 11 -29.35 -18.99 -0.66
N GLN A 12 -28.64 -18.66 -1.74
CA GLN A 12 -29.07 -17.62 -2.68
C GLN A 12 -30.44 -17.95 -3.30
N ALA A 13 -30.63 -19.18 -3.81
CA ALA A 13 -31.91 -19.61 -4.37
C ALA A 13 -33.05 -19.54 -3.35
N LEU A 14 -32.81 -20.02 -2.12
CA LEU A 14 -33.80 -20.00 -1.05
C LEU A 14 -34.15 -18.57 -0.62
N SER A 15 -33.17 -17.66 -0.59
CA SER A 15 -33.43 -16.25 -0.27
C SER A 15 -34.39 -15.57 -1.26
N ILE A 16 -34.28 -15.89 -2.56
CA ILE A 16 -35.19 -15.39 -3.59
C ILE A 16 -36.62 -15.87 -3.32
N ILE A 17 -36.78 -17.11 -2.87
CA ILE A 17 -38.07 -17.66 -2.47
C ILE A 17 -38.60 -16.92 -1.23
N CYS A 18 -37.76 -16.72 -0.19
CA CYS A 18 -38.14 -15.92 0.99
C CYS A 18 -38.68 -14.54 0.59
N ASN A 19 -37.97 -13.84 -0.30
CA ASN A 19 -38.36 -12.51 -0.74
C ASN A 19 -39.70 -12.50 -1.49
N ARG A 20 -39.98 -13.52 -2.32
CA ARG A 20 -41.29 -13.67 -2.96
C ARG A 20 -42.42 -13.99 -1.97
N LEU A 21 -42.09 -14.56 -0.83
CA LEU A 21 -43.02 -14.92 0.23
C LEU A 21 -43.08 -13.88 1.36
N HIS A 22 -42.49 -12.68 1.21
CA HIS A 22 -42.34 -11.73 2.32
C HIS A 22 -43.65 -11.38 3.05
N ASP A 23 -44.77 -11.27 2.33
CA ASP A 23 -46.09 -10.99 2.89
C ASP A 23 -46.85 -12.24 3.40
N ARG A 24 -46.19 -13.41 3.39
CA ARG A 24 -46.80 -14.70 3.68
C ARG A 24 -46.25 -15.28 4.98
N PRO A 25 -47.07 -15.97 5.80
CA PRO A 25 -46.63 -16.57 7.07
C PRO A 25 -45.54 -17.64 6.88
N GLN A 26 -45.43 -18.19 5.68
CA GLN A 26 -44.36 -19.13 5.31
C GLN A 26 -42.97 -18.48 5.37
N CYS A 27 -42.83 -17.18 5.13
CA CYS A 27 -41.54 -16.49 5.26
C CYS A 27 -41.08 -16.48 6.72
N SER A 28 -41.94 -16.07 7.66
CA SER A 28 -41.62 -16.12 9.10
C SER A 28 -41.33 -17.55 9.54
N SER A 29 -42.11 -18.53 9.08
CA SER A 29 -41.91 -19.94 9.41
C SER A 29 -40.55 -20.46 8.92
N LEU A 30 -40.16 -20.11 7.69
CA LEU A 30 -38.87 -20.47 7.12
C LEU A 30 -37.72 -19.82 7.89
N ILE A 31 -37.82 -18.54 8.24
CA ILE A 31 -36.82 -17.87 9.07
C ILE A 31 -36.73 -18.54 10.43
N SER A 32 -37.84 -18.87 11.09
CA SER A 32 -37.83 -19.60 12.37
C SER A 32 -37.13 -20.96 12.27
N ILE A 33 -37.31 -21.69 11.16
CA ILE A 33 -36.56 -22.93 10.92
C ILE A 33 -35.06 -22.65 10.82
N LEU A 34 -34.65 -21.63 10.06
CA LEU A 34 -33.24 -21.23 9.96
C LEU A 34 -32.65 -20.86 11.33
N LEU A 35 -33.38 -20.10 12.15
CA LEU A 35 -32.95 -19.75 13.51
C LEU A 35 -32.80 -20.99 14.42
N ASN A 36 -33.62 -22.02 14.24
CA ASN A 36 -33.46 -23.28 14.96
C ASN A 36 -32.22 -24.06 14.48
N LEU A 37 -31.90 -24.02 13.18
CA LEU A 37 -30.68 -24.63 12.66
C LEU A 37 -29.40 -23.99 13.22
N LEU A 38 -29.43 -22.70 13.56
CA LEU A 38 -28.30 -22.02 14.22
C LEU A 38 -27.97 -22.59 15.61
N LYS A 39 -28.94 -23.21 16.29
CA LYS A 39 -28.76 -23.80 17.62
C LYS A 39 -28.18 -25.22 17.58
N HIS A 40 -27.91 -25.76 16.38
CA HIS A 40 -27.45 -27.14 16.24
C HIS A 40 -25.98 -27.26 16.69
N ASN A 41 -25.74 -28.08 17.71
CA ASN A 41 -24.40 -28.31 18.26
C ASN A 41 -23.60 -29.31 17.39
N GLY A 42 -22.28 -29.13 17.33
CA GLY A 42 -21.36 -30.12 16.76
C GLY A 42 -21.25 -30.20 15.23
N THR A 43 -22.07 -29.49 14.45
CA THR A 43 -21.96 -29.43 12.98
C THR A 43 -22.03 -27.99 12.46
N TRP A 44 -20.86 -27.39 12.26
CA TRP A 44 -20.75 -26.00 11.81
C TRP A 44 -21.38 -25.82 10.42
N GLU A 45 -21.40 -26.85 9.56
CA GLU A 45 -21.96 -26.79 8.20
C GLU A 45 -23.46 -26.47 8.20
N ILE A 46 -24.20 -26.96 9.20
CA ILE A 46 -25.63 -26.69 9.37
C ILE A 46 -25.84 -25.23 9.76
N ARG A 47 -25.10 -24.76 10.77
CA ARG A 47 -25.16 -23.37 11.25
C ARG A 47 -24.74 -22.39 10.16
N HIS A 48 -23.64 -22.68 9.48
CA HIS A 48 -23.16 -21.91 8.34
C HIS A 48 -24.16 -21.86 7.19
N GLY A 49 -24.77 -22.99 6.80
CA GLY A 49 -25.78 -23.02 5.74
C GLY A 49 -27.03 -22.20 6.08
N ALA A 50 -27.47 -22.25 7.34
CA ALA A 50 -28.57 -21.43 7.82
C ALA A 50 -28.21 -19.93 7.82
N LEU A 51 -27.02 -19.57 8.32
CA LEU A 51 -26.52 -18.19 8.29
C LEU A 51 -26.38 -17.64 6.87
N LEU A 52 -25.87 -18.42 5.93
CA LEU A 52 -25.80 -18.00 4.52
C LEU A 52 -27.18 -17.63 3.98
N THR A 53 -28.19 -18.46 4.29
CA THR A 53 -29.56 -18.19 3.85
C THR A 53 -30.08 -16.89 4.46
N LEU A 54 -29.81 -16.66 5.74
CA LEU A 54 -30.17 -15.41 6.43
C LEU A 54 -29.43 -14.19 5.84
N LYS A 55 -28.11 -14.30 5.60
CA LYS A 55 -27.26 -13.27 4.95
C LYS A 55 -27.90 -12.77 3.66
N TYR A 56 -28.23 -13.70 2.77
CA TYR A 56 -28.82 -13.35 1.48
C TYR A 56 -30.25 -12.84 1.63
N THR A 57 -31.04 -13.46 2.50
CA THR A 57 -32.43 -13.04 2.74
C THR A 57 -32.49 -11.60 3.25
N PHE A 58 -31.70 -11.23 4.25
CA PHE A 58 -31.71 -9.87 4.83
C PHE A 58 -31.17 -8.80 3.87
N ASN A 59 -30.33 -9.17 2.90
CA ASN A 59 -29.87 -8.24 1.87
C ASN A 59 -30.95 -7.86 0.84
N ILE A 60 -31.97 -8.70 0.64
CA ILE A 60 -33.00 -8.48 -0.40
C ILE A 60 -34.41 -8.26 0.16
N LEU A 61 -34.66 -8.71 1.39
CA LEU A 61 -35.95 -8.55 2.04
C LEU A 61 -36.16 -7.08 2.38
N LYS A 62 -37.32 -6.54 2.00
CA LYS A 62 -37.67 -5.14 2.31
C LYS A 62 -37.82 -4.91 3.81
N GLU A 63 -38.47 -5.83 4.49
CA GLU A 63 -38.65 -5.77 5.93
C GLU A 63 -38.67 -7.17 6.56
N ILE A 64 -37.91 -7.36 7.63
CA ILE A 64 -38.00 -8.52 8.52
C ILE A 64 -39.24 -8.36 9.39
N PRO A 65 -40.13 -9.38 9.45
CA PRO A 65 -41.33 -9.35 10.28
C PRO A 65 -41.02 -9.01 11.74
N ASN A 66 -41.84 -8.13 12.32
CA ASN A 66 -41.60 -7.53 13.65
C ASN A 66 -41.44 -8.58 14.76
N ASP A 67 -42.20 -9.66 14.70
CA ASP A 67 -42.25 -10.75 15.68
C ASP A 67 -40.95 -11.57 15.74
N ILE A 68 -40.23 -11.68 14.62
CA ILE A 68 -38.98 -12.46 14.53
C ILE A 68 -37.73 -11.59 14.44
N ARG A 69 -37.86 -10.27 14.33
CA ARG A 69 -36.73 -9.34 14.17
C ARG A 69 -35.70 -9.43 15.30
N ILE A 70 -36.14 -9.30 16.56
CA ILE A 70 -35.26 -9.41 17.74
C ILE A 70 -34.62 -10.80 17.82
N PRO A 71 -35.38 -11.91 17.71
CA PRO A 71 -34.81 -13.25 17.62
C PRO A 71 -33.74 -13.42 16.54
N CYS A 72 -33.93 -12.82 15.36
CA CYS A 72 -32.94 -12.87 14.28
C CYS A 72 -31.63 -12.20 14.69
N VAL A 73 -31.69 -10.96 15.18
CA VAL A 73 -30.51 -10.21 15.61
C VAL A 73 -29.74 -10.96 16.71
N GLN A 74 -30.45 -11.46 17.72
CA GLN A 74 -29.84 -12.18 18.85
C GLN A 74 -29.17 -13.49 18.40
N ALA A 75 -29.85 -14.28 17.56
CA ALA A 75 -29.32 -15.55 17.08
C ALA A 75 -28.10 -15.34 16.18
N VAL A 76 -28.13 -14.36 15.28
CA VAL A 76 -26.98 -14.04 14.41
C VAL A 76 -25.81 -13.51 15.24
N ARG A 77 -26.05 -12.65 16.24
CA ARG A 77 -24.99 -12.20 17.16
C ARG A 77 -24.35 -13.39 17.89
N GLN A 78 -25.15 -14.33 18.41
CA GLN A 78 -24.63 -15.48 19.14
C GLN A 78 -23.64 -16.30 18.29
N CYS A 79 -23.83 -16.36 16.97
CA CYS A 79 -22.92 -17.00 16.04
C CYS A 79 -21.55 -16.30 15.88
N LEU A 80 -21.34 -15.10 16.43
CA LEU A 80 -20.01 -14.49 16.52
C LEU A 80 -19.11 -15.20 17.54
N GLN A 81 -19.70 -15.96 18.46
CA GLN A 81 -19.00 -16.77 19.47
C GLN A 81 -18.87 -18.24 19.04
N ASP A 82 -19.03 -18.52 17.75
CA ASP A 82 -18.93 -19.88 17.23
C ASP A 82 -17.47 -20.34 17.17
N GLU A 83 -17.25 -21.64 17.27
CA GLU A 83 -15.93 -22.28 17.16
C GLU A 83 -15.40 -22.27 15.71
N SER A 84 -16.28 -22.11 14.72
CA SER A 84 -15.91 -22.09 13.30
C SER A 84 -15.80 -20.66 12.77
N ASP A 85 -14.61 -20.31 12.27
CA ASP A 85 -14.36 -19.01 11.63
C ASP A 85 -15.32 -18.72 10.46
N ASP A 86 -15.73 -19.74 9.70
CA ASP A 86 -16.67 -19.55 8.60
C ASP A 86 -18.07 -19.15 9.10
N VAL A 87 -18.48 -19.69 10.24
CA VAL A 87 -19.72 -19.31 10.93
C VAL A 87 -19.60 -17.89 11.44
N VAL A 88 -18.51 -17.55 12.14
CA VAL A 88 -18.23 -16.20 12.66
C VAL A 88 -18.19 -15.15 11.52
N SER A 89 -17.47 -15.45 10.44
CA SER A 89 -17.36 -14.61 9.25
C SER A 89 -18.72 -14.35 8.61
N THR A 90 -19.51 -15.42 8.45
CA THR A 90 -20.86 -15.31 7.87
C THR A 90 -21.81 -14.58 8.82
N ALA A 91 -21.70 -14.77 10.13
CA ALA A 91 -22.49 -14.05 11.13
C ALA A 91 -22.21 -12.54 11.08
N ALA A 92 -20.93 -12.14 11.06
CA ALA A 92 -20.53 -10.74 10.91
C ALA A 92 -21.07 -10.13 9.60
N ALA A 93 -20.97 -10.85 8.48
CA ALA A 93 -21.52 -10.42 7.20
C ALA A 93 -23.07 -10.33 7.21
N THR A 94 -23.75 -11.21 7.96
CA THR A 94 -25.21 -11.22 8.11
C THR A 94 -25.71 -10.04 8.95
N LEU A 95 -24.90 -9.53 9.88
CA LEU A 95 -25.24 -8.36 10.68
C LEU A 95 -25.20 -7.05 9.89
N LEU A 96 -24.44 -6.95 8.79
CA LEU A 96 -24.33 -5.72 7.98
C LEU A 96 -25.68 -5.19 7.46
N PRO A 97 -26.55 -5.98 6.79
CA PRO A 97 -27.88 -5.51 6.40
C PRO A 97 -28.76 -5.20 7.61
N LEU A 98 -28.61 -5.94 8.71
CA LEU A 98 -29.38 -5.71 9.94
C LEU A 98 -29.02 -4.37 10.59
N VAL A 99 -27.75 -4.00 10.66
CA VAL A 99 -27.31 -2.68 11.13
C VAL A 99 -27.83 -1.58 10.22
N THR A 100 -27.85 -1.83 8.90
CA THR A 100 -28.32 -0.83 7.91
C THR A 100 -29.82 -0.56 8.02
N GLN A 101 -30.64 -1.59 8.25
CA GLN A 101 -32.10 -1.48 8.26
C GLN A 101 -32.70 -1.30 9.66
N TYR A 102 -32.07 -1.89 10.68
CA TYR A 102 -32.62 -2.03 12.03
C TYR A 102 -31.62 -1.60 13.10
N GLU A 103 -30.88 -0.52 12.82
CA GLU A 103 -29.80 -0.05 13.68
C GLU A 103 -30.20 -0.02 15.16
N SER A 104 -31.28 0.68 15.53
CA SER A 104 -31.74 0.79 16.92
C SER A 104 -31.92 -0.57 17.60
N VAL A 105 -32.57 -1.51 16.91
CA VAL A 105 -32.82 -2.88 17.40
C VAL A 105 -31.53 -3.66 17.58
N VAL A 106 -30.61 -3.56 16.60
CA VAL A 106 -29.29 -4.18 16.73
C VAL A 106 -28.61 -3.62 17.97
N LEU A 107 -28.49 -2.30 18.08
CA LEU A 107 -27.80 -1.67 19.21
C LEU A 107 -28.42 -1.99 20.58
N ASP A 108 -29.75 -2.06 20.67
CA ASP A 108 -30.46 -2.41 21.91
C ASP A 108 -30.26 -3.88 22.29
N CYS A 109 -30.25 -4.79 21.31
CA CYS A 109 -30.06 -6.22 21.54
C CYS A 109 -28.58 -6.62 21.65
N THR A 110 -27.67 -5.77 21.17
CA THR A 110 -26.25 -6.09 21.04
C THR A 110 -25.36 -5.25 21.95
N SER A 111 -25.73 -5.12 23.23
CA SER A 111 -24.87 -4.46 24.23
C SER A 111 -23.50 -5.15 24.31
N GLY A 112 -22.42 -4.38 24.19
CA GLY A 112 -21.05 -4.91 24.20
C GLY A 112 -20.58 -5.54 22.87
N LEU A 113 -21.36 -5.48 21.78
CA LEU A 113 -20.98 -6.03 20.47
C LEU A 113 -19.64 -5.48 19.99
N ILE A 114 -19.36 -4.18 20.17
CA ILE A 114 -18.10 -3.61 19.70
C ILE A 114 -16.91 -4.18 20.47
N SER A 115 -17.02 -4.28 21.80
CA SER A 115 -15.98 -4.90 22.63
C SER A 115 -15.76 -6.36 22.24
N GLU A 116 -16.84 -7.08 21.94
CA GLU A 116 -16.82 -8.46 21.45
C GLU A 116 -16.08 -8.57 20.11
N LEU A 117 -16.42 -7.74 19.12
CA LEU A 117 -15.76 -7.70 17.82
C LEU A 117 -14.28 -7.31 17.91
N ILE A 118 -13.94 -6.37 18.79
CA ILE A 118 -12.53 -6.00 19.06
C ILE A 118 -11.79 -7.17 19.71
N SER A 119 -12.39 -7.84 20.69
CA SER A 119 -11.77 -8.99 21.34
C SER A 119 -11.56 -10.16 20.39
N LEU A 120 -12.50 -10.35 19.44
CA LEU A 120 -12.34 -11.34 18.38
C LEU A 120 -11.11 -11.03 17.54
N LEU A 121 -10.96 -9.78 17.05
CA LEU A 121 -9.77 -9.35 16.29
C LEU A 121 -8.46 -9.56 17.06
N ASP A 122 -8.45 -9.32 18.37
CA ASP A 122 -7.27 -9.54 19.21
C ASP A 122 -6.87 -11.01 19.34
N SER A 123 -7.83 -11.93 19.21
CA SER A 123 -7.62 -13.39 19.31
C SER A 123 -7.42 -14.08 17.96
N MET A 124 -7.46 -13.38 16.83
CA MET A 124 -7.35 -14.00 15.51
C MET A 124 -5.89 -14.24 15.11
N ASP A 125 -5.58 -15.46 14.70
CA ASP A 125 -4.32 -15.78 14.04
C ASP A 125 -4.33 -15.37 12.55
N ASP A 126 -3.14 -15.34 11.92
CA ASP A 126 -2.88 -14.90 10.53
C ASP A 126 -3.65 -15.70 9.43
N LEU A 127 -4.37 -16.76 9.81
CA LEU A 127 -5.15 -17.62 8.91
C LEU A 127 -6.68 -17.43 9.04
N ASN A 128 -7.15 -16.57 9.95
CA ASN A 128 -8.57 -16.50 10.30
C ASN A 128 -9.43 -15.84 9.18
N SER A 129 -10.32 -16.61 8.56
CA SER A 129 -11.16 -16.16 7.43
C SER A 129 -12.22 -15.11 7.82
N ALA A 130 -12.45 -14.86 9.12
CA ALA A 130 -13.47 -13.95 9.63
C ALA A 130 -13.01 -12.51 9.81
N ALA A 131 -11.71 -12.23 9.87
CA ALA A 131 -11.20 -10.89 10.20
C ALA A 131 -11.74 -9.81 9.25
N SER A 132 -11.81 -10.08 7.94
CA SER A 132 -12.37 -9.16 6.94
C SER A 132 -13.84 -8.80 7.21
N SER A 133 -14.66 -9.80 7.54
CA SER A 133 -16.09 -9.59 7.82
C SER A 133 -16.30 -8.80 9.11
N ILE A 134 -15.49 -9.07 10.14
CA ILE A 134 -15.51 -8.35 11.43
C ILE A 134 -15.09 -6.90 11.24
N MET A 135 -13.97 -6.64 10.54
CA MET A 135 -13.50 -5.29 10.23
C MET A 135 -14.57 -4.47 9.48
N ASN A 136 -15.21 -5.07 8.47
CA ASN A 136 -16.31 -4.41 7.75
C ASN A 136 -17.51 -4.08 8.65
N LEU A 137 -17.88 -4.98 9.57
CA LEU A 137 -18.95 -4.72 10.54
C LEU A 137 -18.59 -3.59 11.51
N LEU A 138 -17.35 -3.55 12.01
CA LEU A 138 -16.84 -2.47 12.87
C LEU A 138 -16.88 -1.12 12.16
N ALA A 139 -16.41 -1.05 10.90
CA ALA A 139 -16.51 0.17 10.10
C ALA A 139 -17.97 0.60 9.92
N LYS A 140 -18.89 -0.34 9.65
CA LYS A 140 -20.32 -0.04 9.49
C LYS A 140 -20.94 0.53 10.76
N LEU A 141 -20.59 -0.01 11.93
CA LEU A 141 -21.06 0.50 13.21
C LEU A 141 -20.48 1.90 13.49
N LEU A 142 -19.19 2.12 13.26
CA LEU A 142 -18.59 3.45 13.41
C LEU A 142 -19.19 4.51 12.47
N ALA A 143 -19.62 4.11 11.28
CA ALA A 143 -20.29 4.98 10.30
C ALA A 143 -21.75 5.30 10.62
N SER A 144 -22.33 4.71 11.66
CA SER A 144 -23.74 4.83 11.99
C SER A 144 -23.95 5.65 13.27
N ASN A 145 -25.21 5.96 13.61
CA ASN A 145 -25.56 6.68 14.86
C ASN A 145 -25.08 5.93 16.12
N SER A 146 -24.76 4.65 15.98
CA SER A 146 -24.19 3.81 17.02
C SER A 146 -22.90 4.36 17.62
N ALA A 147 -22.07 5.04 16.83
CA ALA A 147 -20.84 5.63 17.33
C ALA A 147 -21.11 6.66 18.43
N GLU A 148 -22.15 7.46 18.31
CA GLU A 148 -22.54 8.43 19.34
C GLU A 148 -23.18 7.76 20.54
N LYS A 149 -24.10 6.80 20.29
CA LYS A 149 -24.80 6.06 21.36
C LYS A 149 -23.84 5.32 22.28
N PHE A 150 -22.80 4.70 21.71
CA PHE A 150 -21.80 3.93 22.46
C PHE A 150 -20.51 4.70 22.75
N LYS A 151 -20.44 5.99 22.39
CA LYS A 151 -19.23 6.82 22.49
C LYS A 151 -18.01 6.13 21.89
N LEU A 152 -18.20 5.44 20.77
CA LEU A 152 -17.13 4.78 20.05
C LEU A 152 -16.28 5.82 19.36
N SER A 153 -14.98 5.69 19.54
CA SER A 153 -14.00 6.46 18.79
C SER A 153 -13.23 5.53 17.86
N PHE A 154 -12.86 6.06 16.69
CA PHE A 154 -11.90 5.39 15.82
C PHE A 154 -10.57 5.11 16.54
N ALA A 155 -10.24 5.87 17.60
CA ALA A 155 -9.04 5.64 18.40
C ALA A 155 -9.00 4.28 19.10
N GLN A 156 -10.18 3.68 19.37
CA GLN A 156 -10.27 2.34 19.96
C GLN A 156 -10.16 1.23 18.91
N VAL A 157 -10.50 1.53 17.65
CA VAL A 157 -10.70 0.52 16.59
C VAL A 157 -9.54 0.49 15.60
N LEU A 158 -9.06 1.65 15.13
CA LEU A 158 -7.98 1.73 14.15
C LEU A 158 -6.69 1.01 14.60
N PRO A 159 -6.21 1.15 15.85
CA PRO A 159 -5.02 0.43 16.30
C PRO A 159 -5.14 -1.10 16.19
N LYS A 160 -6.35 -1.64 16.30
CA LYS A 160 -6.63 -3.07 16.16
C LYS A 160 -6.61 -3.55 14.70
N ILE A 161 -6.81 -2.64 13.76
CA ILE A 161 -6.81 -2.93 12.31
C ILE A 161 -5.40 -2.80 11.71
N PHE A 162 -4.53 -1.96 12.29
CA PHE A 162 -3.19 -1.69 11.75
C PHE A 162 -2.32 -2.92 11.48
N PRO A 163 -2.31 -3.98 12.33
CA PRO A 163 -1.57 -5.20 12.02
C PRO A 163 -1.99 -5.84 10.69
N PHE A 164 -3.30 -5.87 10.40
CA PHE A 164 -3.85 -6.46 9.16
C PHE A 164 -3.47 -5.65 7.91
N CYS A 165 -3.24 -4.34 8.04
CA CYS A 165 -2.74 -3.50 6.94
C CYS A 165 -1.32 -3.89 6.51
N ARG A 166 -0.57 -4.54 7.40
CA ARG A 166 0.78 -5.06 7.17
C ARG A 166 0.80 -6.59 7.01
N HIS A 167 -0.36 -7.22 6.76
CA HIS A 167 -0.42 -8.66 6.61
C HIS A 167 0.23 -9.14 5.30
N HIS A 168 0.83 -10.32 5.31
CA HIS A 168 1.54 -10.85 4.14
C HIS A 168 0.60 -11.20 2.97
N THR A 169 -0.65 -11.57 3.25
CA THR A 169 -1.64 -11.87 2.20
C THR A 169 -2.39 -10.63 1.72
N LEU A 170 -2.64 -10.54 0.42
CA LEU A 170 -3.42 -9.46 -0.20
C LEU A 170 -4.85 -9.28 0.36
N PRO A 171 -5.67 -10.34 0.58
CA PRO A 171 -7.07 -10.14 1.00
C PRO A 171 -7.20 -9.45 2.36
N PHE A 172 -6.35 -9.80 3.32
CA PHE A 172 -6.34 -9.13 4.63
C PHE A 172 -5.90 -7.67 4.52
N ARG A 173 -4.85 -7.35 3.74
CA ARG A 173 -4.43 -5.96 3.52
C ARG A 173 -5.52 -5.14 2.86
N LEU A 174 -6.16 -5.67 1.81
CA LEU A 174 -7.24 -5.01 1.10
C LEU A 174 -8.41 -4.71 2.04
N ALA A 175 -8.89 -5.72 2.76
CA ALA A 175 -9.97 -5.54 3.71
C ALA A 175 -9.63 -4.53 4.82
N ALA A 176 -8.41 -4.59 5.35
CA ALA A 176 -7.97 -3.70 6.42
C ALA A 176 -7.88 -2.24 5.95
N ILE A 177 -7.25 -1.99 4.80
CA ILE A 177 -7.12 -0.63 4.25
C ILE A 177 -8.47 -0.05 3.83
N GLU A 178 -9.34 -0.85 3.20
CA GLU A 178 -10.72 -0.42 2.92
C GLU A 178 -11.48 -0.08 4.21
N THR A 179 -11.25 -0.84 5.28
CA THR A 179 -11.87 -0.58 6.59
C THR A 179 -11.34 0.71 7.21
N VAL A 180 -10.02 0.93 7.19
CA VAL A 180 -9.40 2.19 7.65
C VAL A 180 -9.99 3.38 6.88
N MET A 181 -10.09 3.27 5.56
CA MET A 181 -10.67 4.32 4.71
C MET A 181 -12.14 4.62 5.09
N LYS A 182 -12.99 3.59 5.22
CA LYS A 182 -14.39 3.76 5.66
C LYS A 182 -14.52 4.38 7.05
N ILE A 183 -13.64 4.03 7.99
CA ILE A 183 -13.65 4.60 9.35
C ILE A 183 -13.27 6.08 9.31
N ILE A 184 -12.29 6.46 8.50
CA ILE A 184 -11.89 7.86 8.32
C ILE A 184 -13.04 8.66 7.67
N GLU A 185 -13.66 8.11 6.63
CA GLU A 185 -14.82 8.72 5.95
C GLU A 185 -15.99 8.94 6.93
N ALA A 186 -16.32 7.92 7.72
CA ALA A 186 -17.31 8.02 8.79
C ALA A 186 -16.99 9.08 9.85
N SER A 187 -15.71 9.33 10.10
CA SER A 187 -15.23 10.24 11.15
C SER A 187 -14.94 11.66 10.65
N GLN A 188 -15.14 11.93 9.35
CA GLN A 188 -14.76 13.17 8.67
C GLN A 188 -15.28 14.43 9.38
N SER A 189 -16.53 14.42 9.85
CA SER A 189 -17.15 15.57 10.53
C SER A 189 -16.52 15.89 11.90
N LYS A 190 -15.89 14.90 12.54
CA LYS A 190 -15.31 15.00 13.90
C LYS A 190 -13.81 15.32 13.89
N LEU A 191 -13.17 15.28 12.72
CA LEU A 191 -11.74 15.50 12.53
C LEU A 191 -11.25 16.84 13.12
N ASN A 192 -12.06 17.90 13.06
CA ASN A 192 -11.68 19.21 13.61
C ASN A 192 -11.84 19.33 15.14
N THR A 193 -12.40 18.32 15.80
CA THR A 193 -12.70 18.31 17.24
C THR A 193 -12.05 17.11 17.95
N CYS A 194 -10.99 16.56 17.37
CA CYS A 194 -10.30 15.38 17.93
C CYS A 194 -9.66 15.66 19.30
N THR A 195 -9.72 14.64 20.15
CA THR A 195 -8.97 14.57 21.41
C THR A 195 -7.48 14.27 21.16
N SER A 196 -6.64 14.44 22.19
CA SER A 196 -5.20 14.13 22.10
C SER A 196 -4.93 12.66 21.73
N GLU A 197 -5.71 11.72 22.27
CA GLU A 197 -5.60 10.29 21.94
C GLU A 197 -5.94 10.02 20.48
N GLU A 198 -7.01 10.64 19.98
CA GLU A 198 -7.42 10.55 18.58
C GLU A 198 -6.37 11.14 17.63
N LEU A 199 -5.76 12.28 17.97
CA LEU A 199 -4.68 12.88 17.19
C LEU A 199 -3.47 11.95 17.06
N SER A 200 -3.08 11.24 18.13
CA SER A 200 -1.99 10.26 18.09
C SER A 200 -2.32 9.09 17.15
N VAL A 201 -3.57 8.61 17.15
CA VAL A 201 -4.01 7.56 16.24
C VAL A 201 -4.04 8.06 14.80
N LEU A 202 -4.43 9.32 14.55
CA LEU A 202 -4.39 9.92 13.22
C LEU A 202 -2.96 10.10 12.69
N GLU A 203 -2.02 10.55 13.52
CA GLU A 203 -0.58 10.58 13.17
C GLU A 203 -0.07 9.20 12.75
N ARG A 204 -0.41 8.16 13.52
CA ARG A 204 -0.08 6.77 13.15
C ARG A 204 -0.78 6.32 11.87
N THR A 205 -1.99 6.81 11.62
CA THR A 205 -2.76 6.53 10.40
C THR A 205 -2.09 7.13 9.16
N PHE A 206 -1.70 8.41 9.18
CA PHE A 206 -0.94 9.01 8.08
C PHE A 206 0.33 8.23 7.77
N ARG A 207 1.09 7.90 8.80
CA ARG A 207 2.34 7.15 8.67
C ARG A 207 2.12 5.76 8.07
N LEU A 208 1.12 5.02 8.54
CA LEU A 208 0.73 3.72 7.96
C LEU A 208 0.34 3.87 6.49
N LEU A 209 -0.56 4.79 6.16
CA LEU A 209 -1.05 5.01 4.79
C LEU A 209 0.10 5.35 3.84
N PHE A 210 0.99 6.24 4.24
CA PHE A 210 2.14 6.62 3.43
C PHE A 210 3.11 5.45 3.23
N GLU A 211 3.49 4.75 4.30
CA GLU A 211 4.37 3.57 4.21
C GLU A 211 3.77 2.49 3.31
N ARG A 212 2.47 2.23 3.41
CA ARG A 212 1.79 1.26 2.53
C ARG A 212 1.74 1.73 1.08
N SER A 213 1.56 3.02 0.82
CA SER A 213 1.58 3.56 -0.55
C SER A 213 2.91 3.29 -1.29
N ILE A 214 4.00 3.22 -0.54
CA ILE A 214 5.37 2.97 -1.02
C ILE A 214 5.63 1.47 -1.22
N LEU A 215 4.96 0.61 -0.47
CA LEU A 215 5.25 -0.82 -0.37
C LEU A 215 4.23 -1.72 -1.08
N GLU A 216 3.15 -1.16 -1.60
CA GLU A 216 2.01 -1.88 -2.17
C GLU A 216 1.95 -1.76 -3.70
N SER A 217 1.65 -2.87 -4.37
CA SER A 217 1.50 -2.93 -5.82
C SER A 217 0.04 -3.07 -6.26
N ASP A 218 -0.89 -3.42 -5.38
CA ASP A 218 -2.31 -3.57 -5.73
C ASP A 218 -3.06 -2.24 -5.90
N ASP A 219 -3.73 -2.05 -7.03
CA ASP A 219 -4.40 -0.79 -7.39
C ASP A 219 -5.59 -0.45 -6.49
N LYS A 220 -6.32 -1.45 -5.96
CA LYS A 220 -7.47 -1.19 -5.09
C LYS A 220 -7.02 -0.69 -3.72
N ILE A 221 -5.93 -1.26 -3.21
CA ILE A 221 -5.32 -0.78 -1.96
C ILE A 221 -4.80 0.64 -2.16
N LEU A 222 -4.06 0.89 -3.24
CA LEU A 222 -3.52 2.23 -3.56
C LEU A 222 -4.64 3.28 -3.71
N ALA A 223 -5.75 2.94 -4.37
CA ALA A 223 -6.92 3.83 -4.48
C ALA A 223 -7.57 4.12 -3.11
N SER A 224 -7.70 3.10 -2.26
CA SER A 224 -8.27 3.27 -0.91
C SER A 224 -7.37 4.12 -0.01
N ILE A 225 -6.04 3.95 -0.11
CA ILE A 225 -5.05 4.80 0.58
C ILE A 225 -5.22 6.25 0.14
N GLU A 226 -5.30 6.49 -1.17
CA GLU A 226 -5.45 7.84 -1.69
C GLU A 226 -6.72 8.52 -1.18
N GLN A 227 -7.86 7.83 -1.27
CA GLN A 227 -9.13 8.38 -0.79
C GLN A 227 -9.07 8.72 0.71
N ALA A 228 -8.57 7.80 1.54
CA ALA A 228 -8.38 8.05 2.98
C ALA A 228 -7.48 9.26 3.26
N TRP A 229 -6.36 9.36 2.53
CA TRP A 229 -5.42 10.47 2.67
C TRP A 229 -6.07 11.82 2.34
N TYR A 230 -6.81 11.89 1.24
CA TYR A 230 -7.48 13.12 0.83
C TYR A 230 -8.54 13.57 1.83
N ILE A 231 -9.28 12.63 2.43
CA ILE A 231 -10.25 12.94 3.50
C ILE A 231 -9.52 13.53 4.72
N LEU A 232 -8.43 12.89 5.16
CA LEU A 232 -7.63 13.40 6.28
C LEU A 232 -7.09 14.80 6.02
N CYS A 233 -6.64 15.08 4.80
CA CYS A 233 -6.14 16.40 4.41
C CYS A 233 -7.21 17.49 4.37
N GLN A 234 -8.50 17.18 4.47
CA GLN A 234 -9.52 18.24 4.53
C GLN A 234 -9.49 19.06 5.81
N SER A 235 -8.80 18.56 6.85
CA SER A 235 -8.57 19.29 8.10
C SER A 235 -7.14 19.82 8.16
N ASN A 236 -6.96 21.12 7.91
CA ASN A 236 -5.66 21.79 8.02
C ASN A 236 -5.04 21.60 9.41
N LEU A 237 -5.86 21.61 10.47
CA LEU A 237 -5.40 21.40 11.85
C LEU A 237 -4.73 20.03 12.02
N ILE A 238 -5.39 18.96 11.55
CA ILE A 238 -4.84 17.61 11.60
C ILE A 238 -3.56 17.52 10.78
N VAL A 239 -3.56 18.07 9.56
CA VAL A 239 -2.38 18.04 8.69
C VAL A 239 -1.18 18.66 9.40
N GLN A 240 -1.33 19.84 9.98
CA GLN A 240 -0.26 20.55 10.66
C GLN A 240 0.26 19.79 11.89
N LEU A 241 -0.63 19.23 12.70
CA LEU A 241 -0.26 18.57 13.96
C LEU A 241 0.29 17.15 13.76
N CYS A 242 -0.27 16.38 12.82
CA CYS A 242 0.00 14.95 12.69
C CYS A 242 1.12 14.61 11.69
N THR A 243 1.60 15.56 10.88
CA THR A 243 2.47 15.21 9.73
C THR A 243 3.82 15.93 9.70
N TYR A 244 3.93 17.08 10.37
CA TYR A 244 5.11 17.94 10.27
C TYR A 244 6.41 17.28 10.78
N SER A 245 6.32 16.36 11.74
CA SER A 245 7.45 15.57 12.24
C SER A 245 7.96 14.52 11.24
N SER A 246 7.14 14.15 10.26
CA SER A 246 7.34 12.94 9.44
C SER A 246 7.54 13.20 7.95
N TYR A 247 7.26 14.40 7.43
CA TYR A 247 7.32 14.65 5.99
C TYR A 247 8.69 14.37 5.36
N GLN A 248 9.79 14.68 6.05
CA GLN A 248 11.15 14.43 5.53
C GLN A 248 11.40 12.94 5.34
N ARG A 249 10.95 12.12 6.30
CA ARG A 249 11.02 10.65 6.24
C ARG A 249 10.21 10.11 5.06
N TRP A 250 9.04 10.70 4.79
CA TRP A 250 8.20 10.32 3.66
C TRP A 250 8.81 10.70 2.32
N ILE A 251 9.43 11.88 2.21
CA ILE A 251 10.21 12.25 1.02
C ILE A 251 11.37 11.27 0.83
N CYS A 252 12.12 10.94 1.89
CA CYS A 252 13.20 9.94 1.84
C CYS A 252 12.71 8.58 1.32
N LEU A 253 11.54 8.12 1.76
CA LEU A 253 10.94 6.87 1.26
C LEU A 253 10.54 6.97 -0.21
N ALA A 254 9.97 8.10 -0.64
CA ALA A 254 9.55 8.31 -2.03
C ALA A 254 10.75 8.34 -2.99
N VAL A 255 11.87 8.93 -2.57
CA VAL A 255 13.11 9.01 -3.36
C VAL A 255 14.02 7.78 -3.22
N HIS A 256 13.64 6.80 -2.40
CA HIS A 256 14.48 5.63 -2.12
C HIS A 256 14.79 4.85 -3.42
N PRO A 257 16.01 4.30 -3.57
CA PRO A 257 16.35 3.47 -4.73
C PRO A 257 15.55 2.16 -4.76
N ALA A 258 14.98 1.84 -5.93
CA ALA A 258 14.02 0.74 -6.09
C ALA A 258 14.56 -0.65 -5.70
N LYS A 259 15.83 -0.92 -6.01
CA LYS A 259 16.48 -2.24 -5.87
C LYS A 259 17.36 -2.33 -4.62
N VAL A 260 17.23 -1.38 -3.69
CA VAL A 260 17.99 -1.34 -2.44
C VAL A 260 17.03 -1.63 -1.28
N PRO A 261 17.40 -2.48 -0.31
CA PRO A 261 16.59 -2.69 0.89
C PRO A 261 16.29 -1.36 1.59
N ILE A 262 15.03 -1.14 1.97
CA ILE A 262 14.64 0.02 2.76
C ILE A 262 15.23 -0.14 4.16
N ASN A 263 15.90 0.90 4.66
CA ASN A 263 16.35 0.91 6.03
C ASN A 263 15.13 0.86 6.96
N GLN A 264 15.06 -0.16 7.82
CA GLN A 264 13.94 -0.34 8.74
C GLN A 264 13.75 0.86 9.68
N ALA A 265 14.81 1.63 9.96
CA ALA A 265 14.70 2.88 10.71
C ALA A 265 13.85 3.95 10.02
N LEU A 266 13.56 3.82 8.71
CA LEU A 266 12.62 4.65 7.92
C LEU A 266 11.19 4.10 7.91
N LEU A 267 10.95 2.90 8.44
CA LEU A 267 9.63 2.30 8.59
C LEU A 267 9.24 2.23 10.07
N SER A 268 7.94 2.27 10.36
CA SER A 268 7.44 2.22 11.73
C SER A 268 7.54 0.81 12.30
N ASN A 269 8.07 0.70 13.52
CA ASN A 269 8.14 -0.57 14.26
C ASN A 269 6.88 -0.84 15.12
N ASP A 270 5.82 -0.06 14.94
CA ASP A 270 4.68 0.02 15.86
C ASP A 270 3.86 -1.28 16.02
N ASP A 271 4.13 -2.35 15.24
CA ASP A 271 3.32 -3.57 15.16
C ASP A 271 4.16 -4.87 15.18
N GLN A 272 5.18 -5.00 16.05
CA GLN A 272 5.61 -6.34 16.44
C GLN A 272 4.59 -6.94 17.41
N ASN A 273 3.55 -7.56 16.86
CA ASN A 273 2.71 -8.46 17.63
C ASN A 273 3.58 -9.70 17.98
N PRO A 274 3.78 -10.06 19.26
CA PRO A 274 4.65 -11.18 19.64
C PRO A 274 4.19 -12.55 19.13
N GLN A 275 2.94 -12.67 18.66
CA GLN A 275 2.32 -13.94 18.29
C GLN A 275 2.64 -14.42 16.87
N SER A 276 3.01 -13.53 15.94
CA SER A 276 3.39 -13.95 14.57
C SER A 276 4.77 -14.63 14.51
N ALA A 277 5.50 -14.69 15.63
CA ALA A 277 6.83 -15.30 15.71
C ALA A 277 6.83 -16.71 16.35
N SER A 278 5.75 -17.17 16.98
CA SER A 278 5.82 -18.32 17.89
C SER A 278 5.15 -19.63 17.45
N VAL A 279 4.47 -19.71 16.32
CA VAL A 279 3.91 -20.99 15.82
C VAL A 279 4.05 -21.08 14.30
N MET A 280 5.25 -21.38 13.81
CA MET A 280 5.44 -21.83 12.42
C MET A 280 5.73 -23.33 12.42
N ASP A 281 4.78 -24.09 11.89
CA ASP A 281 4.88 -25.54 11.74
C ASP A 281 5.93 -25.93 10.68
N GLN A 282 6.59 -27.06 10.86
CA GLN A 282 7.77 -27.43 10.06
C GLN A 282 7.49 -27.65 8.57
N ASP A 283 6.23 -27.89 8.19
CA ASP A 283 5.84 -28.16 6.80
C ASP A 283 5.65 -26.88 5.94
N ASP A 284 5.42 -25.71 6.55
CA ASP A 284 5.31 -24.42 5.82
C ASP A 284 6.67 -23.94 5.27
N ARG A 285 7.79 -24.50 5.75
CA ARG A 285 9.12 -24.24 5.19
C ARG A 285 9.27 -24.73 3.75
N ARG A 286 8.47 -25.68 3.28
CA ARG A 286 8.63 -26.24 1.92
C ARG A 286 8.03 -25.35 0.84
N TYR A 287 6.93 -24.64 1.12
CA TYR A 287 6.35 -23.66 0.19
C TYR A 287 7.00 -22.27 0.26
N LEU A 288 7.68 -21.94 1.38
CA LEU A 288 8.49 -20.72 1.54
C LEU A 288 9.98 -20.88 1.18
N SER A 289 10.38 -21.96 0.51
CA SER A 289 11.79 -22.22 0.20
C SER A 289 12.42 -21.27 -0.86
N CYS A 290 11.72 -20.21 -1.28
CA CYS A 290 12.24 -19.13 -2.11
C CYS A 290 12.63 -17.85 -1.33
N SER A 291 12.48 -17.80 0.00
CA SER A 291 12.86 -16.62 0.79
C SER A 291 14.07 -16.89 1.69
N THR A 292 15.26 -16.51 1.21
CA THR A 292 16.46 -16.37 2.04
C THR A 292 16.22 -15.31 3.13
N THR A 293 16.01 -15.77 4.37
CA THR A 293 16.54 -15.29 5.67
C THR A 293 16.78 -13.80 5.97
N ASN A 294 16.25 -12.84 5.22
CA ASN A 294 16.28 -11.42 5.59
C ASN A 294 14.91 -10.79 5.34
N ASN A 295 14.28 -10.25 6.40
CA ASN A 295 13.05 -9.44 6.35
C ASN A 295 13.31 -8.05 5.71
N HIS A 296 13.96 -8.01 4.56
CA HIS A 296 14.20 -6.77 3.83
C HIS A 296 12.94 -6.39 3.05
N GLN A 297 12.43 -5.18 3.28
CA GLN A 297 11.35 -4.59 2.50
C GLN A 297 11.93 -3.73 1.38
N TYR A 298 11.31 -3.79 0.20
CA TYR A 298 11.69 -3.01 -0.98
C TYR A 298 10.49 -2.20 -1.47
N LEU A 299 10.77 -1.13 -2.22
CA LEU A 299 9.75 -0.35 -2.91
C LEU A 299 8.84 -1.24 -3.75
N ALA A 300 7.52 -1.01 -3.66
CA ALA A 300 6.47 -1.78 -4.32
C ALA A 300 6.44 -3.30 -4.02
N MET A 301 7.24 -3.78 -3.06
CA MET A 301 7.41 -5.21 -2.75
C MET A 301 7.54 -5.43 -1.24
N GLY A 302 6.59 -4.90 -0.46
CA GLY A 302 6.64 -4.97 1.00
C GLY A 302 6.55 -6.39 1.59
N PHE A 303 6.00 -7.34 0.82
CA PHE A 303 5.80 -8.76 1.21
C PHE A 303 6.03 -9.76 0.08
N THR A 304 5.98 -9.31 -1.17
CA THR A 304 6.20 -10.11 -2.37
C THR A 304 7.58 -9.79 -2.92
N VAL A 305 8.63 -10.34 -2.31
CA VAL A 305 9.88 -10.55 -3.05
C VAL A 305 9.67 -11.76 -3.97
N CYS A 306 8.72 -11.64 -4.91
CA CYS A 306 8.62 -12.60 -5.98
C CYS A 306 9.75 -12.25 -6.96
N HIS A 307 10.90 -12.91 -6.80
CA HIS A 307 11.97 -12.96 -7.81
C HIS A 307 11.51 -13.51 -9.18
N GLN A 308 10.20 -13.69 -9.38
CA GLN A 308 9.54 -14.26 -10.55
C GLN A 308 8.71 -13.25 -11.34
N GLU A 309 8.45 -12.04 -10.81
CA GLU A 309 7.81 -10.97 -11.61
C GLU A 309 8.78 -10.46 -12.68
N ALA A 310 8.26 -10.14 -13.86
CA ALA A 310 9.10 -9.65 -14.94
C ALA A 310 9.70 -8.29 -14.51
N PRO A 311 10.99 -8.01 -14.79
CA PRO A 311 11.65 -6.76 -14.37
C PRO A 311 10.87 -5.48 -14.74
N LEU A 312 10.18 -5.49 -15.89
CA LEU A 312 9.34 -4.39 -16.35
C LEU A 312 8.10 -4.15 -15.48
N GLU A 313 7.49 -5.20 -14.92
CA GLU A 313 6.33 -5.08 -14.04
C GLU A 313 6.73 -4.48 -12.70
N GLN A 314 7.89 -4.89 -12.17
CA GLN A 314 8.48 -4.31 -10.98
C GLN A 314 8.77 -2.81 -11.15
N ASP A 315 9.41 -2.43 -12.27
CA ASP A 315 9.70 -1.02 -12.55
C ASP A 315 8.41 -0.19 -12.69
N ARG A 316 7.37 -0.74 -13.33
CA ARG A 316 6.04 -0.10 -13.40
C ARG A 316 5.42 0.08 -12.02
N ALA A 317 5.50 -0.93 -11.16
CA ALA A 317 4.97 -0.87 -9.81
C ALA A 317 5.69 0.21 -8.98
N VAL A 318 7.02 0.29 -9.07
CA VAL A 318 7.82 1.34 -8.41
C VAL A 318 7.41 2.74 -8.87
N ILE A 319 7.29 2.97 -10.19
CA ILE A 319 6.86 4.26 -10.71
C ILE A 319 5.44 4.60 -10.25
N LYS A 320 4.54 3.62 -10.21
CA LYS A 320 3.18 3.80 -9.68
C LYS A 320 3.19 4.23 -8.21
N CYS A 321 3.97 3.57 -7.35
CA CYS A 321 4.11 3.95 -5.94
C CYS A 321 4.66 5.37 -5.80
N ARG A 322 5.68 5.75 -6.57
CA ARG A 322 6.25 7.11 -6.55
C ARG A 322 5.26 8.17 -7.00
N ARG A 323 4.47 7.89 -8.04
CA ARG A 323 3.40 8.79 -8.51
C ARG A 323 2.31 8.96 -7.46
N LEU A 324 1.89 7.88 -6.78
CA LEU A 324 0.95 8.02 -5.67
C LEU A 324 1.57 8.83 -4.54
N ALA A 325 2.78 8.48 -4.08
CA ALA A 325 3.47 9.20 -3.02
C ALA A 325 3.61 10.70 -3.32
N ALA A 326 3.93 11.06 -4.57
CA ALA A 326 3.97 12.45 -5.01
C ALA A 326 2.60 13.15 -4.92
N ARG A 327 1.52 12.49 -5.31
CA ARG A 327 0.15 13.02 -5.14
C ARG A 327 -0.22 13.21 -3.68
N LEU A 328 0.10 12.23 -2.83
CA LEU A 328 -0.17 12.30 -1.39
C LEU A 328 0.59 13.48 -0.75
N LEU A 329 1.89 13.59 -1.00
CA LEU A 329 2.73 14.66 -0.47
C LEU A 329 2.34 16.03 -1.05
N GLY A 330 2.08 16.11 -2.36
CA GLY A 330 1.64 17.34 -3.00
C GLY A 330 0.34 17.87 -2.40
N ARG A 331 -0.65 17.00 -2.23
CA ARG A 331 -1.92 17.34 -1.56
C ARG A 331 -1.73 17.72 -0.10
N LEU A 332 -0.83 17.05 0.62
CA LEU A 332 -0.52 17.35 2.02
C LEU A 332 0.09 18.75 2.17
N PHE A 333 1.08 19.05 1.35
CA PHE A 333 1.84 20.31 1.43
C PHE A 333 1.02 21.53 1.00
N SER A 334 -0.11 21.35 0.31
CA SER A 334 -0.98 22.49 -0.01
C SER A 334 -1.69 23.07 1.21
N ASP A 335 -1.78 22.31 2.31
CA ASP A 335 -2.44 22.73 3.55
C ASP A 335 -1.44 23.15 4.65
N TYR A 336 -0.15 23.12 4.35
CA TYR A 336 0.90 23.61 5.24
C TYR A 336 0.86 25.13 5.34
N ASP A 337 1.22 25.67 6.50
CA ASP A 337 1.39 27.11 6.61
C ASP A 337 2.61 27.60 5.78
N GLN A 338 2.81 28.92 5.72
CA GLN A 338 3.88 29.51 4.92
C GLN A 338 5.28 29.06 5.38
N GLN A 339 5.49 28.91 6.69
CA GLN A 339 6.79 28.50 7.23
C GLN A 339 7.07 27.03 6.88
N GLN A 340 6.12 26.14 7.16
CA GLN A 340 6.23 24.72 6.87
C GLN A 340 6.40 24.47 5.36
N SER A 341 5.66 25.22 4.53
CA SER A 341 5.81 25.16 3.07
C SER A 341 7.22 25.56 2.63
N ASN A 342 7.79 26.62 3.18
CA ASN A 342 9.18 27.01 2.90
C ASN A 342 10.19 25.92 3.32
N ASP A 343 9.99 25.29 4.48
CA ASP A 343 10.87 24.23 4.96
C ASP A 343 10.84 23.00 4.03
N VAL A 344 9.64 22.61 3.58
CA VAL A 344 9.47 21.54 2.58
C VAL A 344 10.14 21.91 1.26
N LEU A 345 9.93 23.11 0.75
CA LEU A 345 10.53 23.56 -0.51
C LEU A 345 12.06 23.62 -0.42
N ASN A 346 12.60 24.12 0.69
CA ASN A 346 14.04 24.11 0.95
C ASN A 346 14.59 22.67 1.03
N TYR A 347 13.85 21.75 1.65
CA TYR A 347 14.24 20.36 1.69
C TYR A 347 14.28 19.73 0.28
N LEU A 348 13.24 19.94 -0.53
CA LEU A 348 13.18 19.44 -1.91
C LEU A 348 14.33 20.01 -2.77
N LYS A 349 14.67 21.29 -2.58
CA LYS A 349 15.80 21.95 -3.25
C LYS A 349 17.17 21.40 -2.86
N ASN A 350 17.29 20.86 -1.66
CA ASN A 350 18.55 20.33 -1.12
C ASN A 350 18.73 18.83 -1.37
N LEU A 351 17.77 18.17 -2.02
CA LEU A 351 17.93 16.79 -2.48
C LEU A 351 19.12 16.70 -3.46
N ASN A 352 19.76 15.52 -3.54
CA ASN A 352 20.93 15.32 -4.38
C ASN A 352 20.52 15.40 -5.85
N PHE A 353 20.80 16.56 -6.45
CA PHE A 353 20.63 16.83 -7.88
C PHE A 353 21.54 15.99 -8.79
N ARG A 354 22.33 15.04 -8.30
CA ARG A 354 22.96 14.03 -9.17
C ARG A 354 22.19 12.73 -9.26
N SER A 355 21.19 12.50 -8.42
CA SER A 355 20.30 11.34 -8.56
C SER A 355 19.11 11.67 -9.47
N ALA A 356 18.95 10.89 -10.54
CA ALA A 356 17.79 10.98 -11.42
C ALA A 356 16.48 10.72 -10.66
N VAL A 357 16.49 9.71 -9.77
CA VAL A 357 15.31 9.36 -8.96
C VAL A 357 14.89 10.51 -8.05
N GLN A 358 15.85 11.11 -7.34
CA GLN A 358 15.54 12.22 -6.43
C GLN A 358 14.97 13.42 -7.19
N ARG A 359 15.56 13.78 -8.34
CA ARG A 359 15.05 14.84 -9.22
C ARG A 359 13.63 14.57 -9.71
N MET A 360 13.39 13.38 -10.25
CA MET A 360 12.09 12.99 -10.80
C MET A 360 11.01 13.08 -9.71
N VAL A 361 11.27 12.50 -8.54
CA VAL A 361 10.30 12.48 -7.43
C VAL A 361 10.08 13.88 -6.86
N ALA A 362 11.13 14.69 -6.69
CA ALA A 362 11.00 16.08 -6.26
C ALA A 362 10.13 16.89 -7.23
N GLY A 363 10.39 16.77 -8.53
CA GLY A 363 9.59 17.39 -9.58
C GLY A 363 8.13 16.96 -9.54
N MET A 364 7.85 15.65 -9.42
CA MET A 364 6.48 15.15 -9.29
C MET A 364 5.76 15.70 -8.06
N ILE A 365 6.43 15.72 -6.89
CA ILE A 365 5.86 16.30 -5.66
C ILE A 365 5.52 17.77 -5.89
N THR A 366 6.42 18.55 -6.47
CA THR A 366 6.17 19.98 -6.73
C THR A 366 5.05 20.21 -7.73
N ILE A 367 4.93 19.38 -8.77
CA ILE A 367 3.81 19.44 -9.72
C ILE A 367 2.48 19.18 -9.00
N GLU A 368 2.39 18.13 -8.19
CA GLU A 368 1.15 17.80 -7.47
C GLU A 368 0.80 18.83 -6.39
N TRP A 369 1.80 19.40 -5.74
CA TRP A 369 1.63 20.54 -4.84
C TRP A 369 1.09 21.77 -5.58
N ALA A 370 1.71 22.14 -6.70
CA ALA A 370 1.29 23.30 -7.49
C ALA A 370 -0.15 23.16 -8.03
N LYS A 371 -0.58 21.93 -8.37
CA LYS A 371 -1.97 21.63 -8.75
C LYS A 371 -2.96 21.78 -7.59
N SER A 372 -2.50 21.59 -6.36
CA SER A 372 -3.34 21.56 -5.16
C SER A 372 -3.46 22.93 -4.47
N VAL A 373 -2.56 23.87 -4.77
CA VAL A 373 -2.54 25.22 -4.18
C VAL A 373 -3.38 26.21 -5.00
N ASN A 374 -4.23 26.99 -4.33
CA ASN A 374 -5.09 27.99 -4.99
C ASN A 374 -4.33 29.24 -5.50
N ASN A 375 -3.15 29.57 -4.93
CA ASN A 375 -2.36 30.72 -5.33
C ASN A 375 -0.84 30.45 -5.21
N VAL A 376 -0.20 30.15 -6.35
CA VAL A 376 1.21 29.74 -6.43
C VAL A 376 2.19 30.91 -6.21
N SER A 377 1.70 32.16 -6.33
CA SER A 377 2.51 33.39 -6.37
C SER A 377 3.48 33.60 -5.19
N ILE A 378 3.23 32.98 -4.03
CA ILE A 378 4.06 33.12 -2.83
C ILE A 378 5.42 32.41 -2.98
N HIS A 379 5.53 31.41 -3.86
CA HIS A 379 6.73 30.57 -4.00
C HIS A 379 7.28 30.47 -5.44
N GLU A 380 6.70 31.21 -6.39
CA GLU A 380 7.05 31.16 -7.83
C GLU A 380 8.54 31.39 -8.06
N ASN A 381 9.11 32.46 -7.50
CA ASN A 381 10.50 32.84 -7.76
C ASN A 381 11.51 31.76 -7.30
N ILE A 382 11.24 31.16 -6.14
CA ILE A 382 12.07 30.14 -5.50
C ILE A 382 12.11 28.87 -6.34
N LEU A 383 10.97 28.42 -6.84
CA LEU A 383 10.86 27.18 -7.61
C LEU A 383 11.30 27.38 -9.07
N GLN A 384 10.99 28.52 -9.66
CA GLN A 384 11.28 28.82 -11.06
C GLN A 384 12.78 28.85 -11.35
N GLU A 385 13.58 29.58 -10.55
CA GLU A 385 15.04 29.62 -10.72
C GLU A 385 15.65 28.21 -10.60
N HIS A 386 15.11 27.42 -9.67
CA HIS A 386 15.60 26.09 -9.38
C HIS A 386 15.31 25.09 -10.51
N PHE A 387 14.09 25.07 -11.05
CA PHE A 387 13.74 24.23 -12.19
C PHE A 387 14.41 24.69 -13.48
N GLN A 388 14.53 26.01 -13.68
CA GLN A 388 15.24 26.54 -14.85
C GLN A 388 16.72 26.13 -14.82
N LYS A 389 17.35 26.12 -13.65
CA LYS A 389 18.70 25.57 -13.51
C LYS A 389 18.73 24.08 -13.85
N ALA A 390 17.82 23.29 -13.27
CA ALA A 390 17.78 21.84 -13.50
C ALA A 390 17.56 21.47 -14.98
N LEU A 391 16.75 22.24 -15.72
CA LEU A 391 16.49 22.04 -17.16
C LEU A 391 17.71 22.37 -18.05
N ASN A 392 18.59 23.26 -17.59
CA ASN A 392 19.77 23.68 -18.35
C ASN A 392 21.05 22.91 -17.96
N GLU A 393 20.97 22.02 -16.99
CA GLU A 393 22.09 21.20 -16.53
C GLU A 393 22.21 19.91 -17.34
N THR A 394 23.36 19.70 -17.98
CA THR A 394 23.76 18.39 -18.55
C THR A 394 24.51 17.59 -17.49
N LEU A 395 23.93 16.50 -17.00
CA LEU A 395 24.51 15.70 -15.91
C LEU A 395 24.53 14.21 -16.24
N TYR A 396 25.64 13.57 -15.85
CA TYR A 396 25.69 12.13 -15.65
C TYR A 396 25.16 11.84 -14.25
N PHE A 397 24.12 11.01 -14.17
CA PHE A 397 23.48 10.70 -12.90
C PHE A 397 24.32 9.72 -12.05
N ASP A 398 24.16 9.78 -10.73
CA ASP A 398 24.85 8.88 -9.80
C ASP A 398 24.49 7.41 -10.07
N GLU A 399 23.29 7.14 -10.59
CA GLU A 399 22.81 5.81 -10.98
C GLU A 399 23.68 5.14 -12.07
N ILE A 400 24.27 5.93 -12.98
CA ILE A 400 25.14 5.43 -14.07
C ILE A 400 26.63 5.52 -13.73
N ALA A 401 27.01 6.21 -12.64
CA ALA A 401 28.41 6.41 -12.26
C ALA A 401 29.21 5.09 -12.09
N PRO A 402 28.66 4.00 -11.50
CA PRO A 402 29.37 2.72 -11.41
C PRO A 402 29.64 2.09 -12.78
N ALA A 403 28.64 2.11 -13.67
CA ALA A 403 28.76 1.58 -15.03
C ALA A 403 29.78 2.40 -15.84
N PHE A 404 29.72 3.72 -15.75
CA PHE A 404 30.69 4.61 -16.38
C PHE A 404 32.12 4.42 -15.84
N THR A 405 32.29 4.22 -14.54
CA THR A 405 33.61 3.93 -13.94
C THR A 405 34.17 2.60 -14.44
N LYS A 406 33.33 1.57 -14.57
CA LYS A 406 33.72 0.30 -15.17
C LYS A 406 34.12 0.47 -16.64
N LEU A 407 33.32 1.20 -17.43
CA LEU A 407 33.60 1.52 -18.83
C LEU A 407 34.96 2.21 -18.98
N LYS A 408 35.27 3.21 -18.15
CA LYS A 408 36.59 3.88 -18.14
C LYS A 408 37.73 2.89 -17.92
N ARG A 409 37.60 2.02 -16.92
CA ARG A 409 38.62 1.02 -16.61
C ARG A 409 38.81 0.03 -17.76
N ASP A 410 37.72 -0.46 -18.33
CA ASP A 410 37.74 -1.43 -19.42
C ASP A 410 38.34 -0.79 -20.69
N PHE A 411 38.02 0.48 -20.98
CA PHE A 411 38.65 1.28 -22.05
C PHE A 411 40.15 1.50 -21.82
N THR A 412 40.57 1.90 -20.61
CA THR A 412 42.00 2.05 -20.29
C THR A 412 42.75 0.73 -20.47
N SER A 413 42.15 -0.40 -20.07
CA SER A 413 42.73 -1.73 -20.28
C SER A 413 42.89 -2.03 -21.77
N PHE A 414 41.86 -1.77 -22.57
CA PHE A 414 41.90 -1.93 -24.03
C PHE A 414 43.00 -1.07 -24.68
N MET A 415 43.15 0.19 -24.24
CA MET A 415 44.22 1.06 -24.72
C MET A 415 45.61 0.53 -24.37
N HIS A 416 45.80 -0.03 -23.17
CA HIS A 416 47.06 -0.70 -22.81
C HIS A 416 47.34 -1.92 -23.69
N ASP A 417 46.32 -2.73 -24.00
CA ASP A 417 46.48 -3.89 -24.87
C ASP A 417 46.77 -3.48 -26.33
N CYS A 418 46.19 -2.38 -26.79
CA CYS A 418 46.53 -1.76 -28.07
C CYS A 418 47.99 -1.27 -28.11
N ALA A 419 48.49 -0.65 -27.03
CA ALA A 419 49.87 -0.19 -26.94
C ALA A 419 50.87 -1.35 -26.97
N LYS A 420 50.55 -2.49 -26.32
CA LYS A 420 51.37 -3.73 -26.41
C LYS A 420 51.52 -4.21 -27.86
N GLN A 421 50.47 -4.07 -28.67
CA GLN A 421 50.48 -4.41 -30.10
C GLN A 421 51.02 -3.28 -31.01
N ARG A 422 51.56 -2.20 -30.43
CA ARG A 422 52.07 -1.01 -31.15
C ARG A 422 51.03 -0.31 -32.01
N LEU A 423 49.76 -0.39 -31.62
CA LEU A 423 48.63 0.25 -32.31
C LEU A 423 48.40 1.69 -31.83
N CYS A 424 48.86 2.04 -30.64
CA CYS A 424 48.80 3.38 -30.08
C CYS A 424 50.05 3.71 -29.24
N ASN A 425 50.30 5.00 -28.97
CA ASN A 425 51.46 5.43 -28.19
C ASN A 425 51.16 5.32 -26.68
N PRO A 426 51.95 4.55 -25.89
CA PRO A 426 51.71 4.41 -24.45
C PRO A 426 51.73 5.74 -23.68
N GLN A 427 52.52 6.73 -24.12
CA GLN A 427 52.56 8.07 -23.49
C GLN A 427 51.26 8.87 -23.66
N SER A 428 50.46 8.55 -24.69
CA SER A 428 49.15 9.19 -24.89
C SER A 428 48.08 8.63 -23.96
N ILE A 429 48.29 7.47 -23.32
CA ILE A 429 47.27 6.80 -22.48
C ILE A 429 47.19 7.46 -21.10
N GLU A 430 48.33 7.83 -20.51
CA GLU A 430 48.40 8.44 -19.17
C GLU A 430 47.85 9.88 -19.14
N SER A 431 47.72 10.52 -20.30
CA SER A 431 47.20 11.88 -20.46
C SER A 431 45.71 11.97 -20.84
N ILE A 432 45.03 10.83 -21.08
CA ILE A 432 43.62 10.85 -21.50
C ILE A 432 42.72 11.04 -20.28
N GLU A 433 42.12 12.21 -20.17
CA GLU A 433 41.02 12.45 -19.23
C GLU A 433 39.68 12.02 -19.87
N LEU A 434 39.11 10.91 -19.39
CA LEU A 434 37.82 10.40 -19.87
C LEU A 434 36.68 11.18 -19.20
N HIS A 435 36.15 12.20 -19.86
CA HIS A 435 35.12 13.09 -19.32
C HIS A 435 33.68 12.66 -19.57
N SER A 436 33.40 12.01 -20.70
CA SER A 436 32.04 11.64 -21.13
C SER A 436 32.02 10.27 -21.83
N VAL A 437 30.82 9.69 -21.95
CA VAL A 437 30.59 8.47 -22.74
C VAL A 437 30.88 8.76 -24.22
N ASP A 438 30.44 9.90 -24.74
CA ASP A 438 30.72 10.36 -26.11
C ASP A 438 32.23 10.45 -26.40
N HIS A 439 33.02 10.96 -25.45
CA HIS A 439 34.48 11.04 -25.61
C HIS A 439 35.11 9.65 -25.66
N ILE A 440 34.60 8.67 -24.90
CA ILE A 440 35.07 7.27 -24.98
C ILE A 440 34.72 6.67 -26.35
N ILE A 441 33.50 6.91 -26.85
CA ILE A 441 33.06 6.43 -28.17
C ILE A 441 33.94 7.01 -29.27
N GLU A 442 34.18 8.32 -29.25
CA GLU A 442 35.05 9.00 -30.22
C GLU A 442 36.49 8.45 -30.20
N LEU A 443 37.06 8.25 -29.01
CA LEU A 443 38.40 7.68 -28.88
C LEU A 443 38.46 6.22 -29.34
N CYS A 444 37.44 5.40 -29.03
CA CYS A 444 37.28 4.04 -29.53
C CYS A 444 37.23 4.01 -31.07
N ASP A 445 36.47 4.92 -31.66
CA ASP A 445 36.32 5.06 -33.11
C ASP A 445 37.57 5.64 -33.77
N ASN A 446 38.52 6.22 -33.04
CA ASN A 446 39.77 6.70 -33.63
C ASN A 446 40.88 5.64 -33.74
N VAL A 447 40.72 4.43 -33.16
CA VAL A 447 41.77 3.37 -33.16
C VAL A 447 41.86 2.58 -34.50
N HIS A 448 41.79 3.27 -35.64
CA HIS A 448 41.14 2.70 -36.83
C HIS A 448 41.94 1.97 -37.92
N SER A 449 43.28 1.86 -37.91
CA SER A 449 43.95 1.35 -39.15
C SER A 449 44.51 -0.07 -39.11
N LYS A 450 44.64 -0.72 -37.95
CA LYS A 450 45.29 -2.05 -37.86
C LYS A 450 44.65 -3.02 -36.85
N ILE A 451 43.54 -2.64 -36.21
CA ILE A 451 42.86 -3.47 -35.20
C ILE A 451 42.21 -4.71 -35.82
N ASP A 452 41.75 -4.66 -37.06
CA ASP A 452 41.07 -5.78 -37.73
C ASP A 452 41.97 -7.03 -37.85
N ALA A 453 43.29 -6.85 -37.81
CA ALA A 453 44.26 -7.94 -37.77
C ALA A 453 44.33 -8.67 -36.42
N PHE A 454 43.65 -8.15 -35.38
CA PHE A 454 43.66 -8.66 -34.00
C PHE A 454 42.22 -8.93 -33.52
N PRO A 455 41.65 -10.13 -33.79
CA PRO A 455 40.25 -10.44 -33.48
C PRO A 455 39.85 -10.22 -32.02
N GLN A 456 40.75 -10.48 -31.08
CA GLN A 456 40.51 -10.28 -29.64
C GLN A 456 40.39 -8.79 -29.26
N LEU A 457 41.24 -7.93 -29.83
CA LEU A 457 41.17 -6.48 -29.62
C LEU A 457 39.92 -5.89 -30.27
N ASN A 458 39.54 -6.42 -31.45
CA ASN A 458 38.33 -5.98 -32.13
C ASN A 458 37.07 -6.34 -31.32
N ALA A 459 37.01 -7.54 -30.73
CA ALA A 459 35.93 -7.93 -29.83
C ALA A 459 35.87 -7.08 -28.55
N GLN A 460 37.03 -6.74 -27.96
CA GLN A 460 37.09 -5.81 -26.82
C GLN A 460 36.59 -4.41 -27.18
N LYS A 461 37.01 -3.87 -28.33
CA LYS A 461 36.55 -2.59 -28.87
C LYS A 461 35.03 -2.57 -29.02
N GLN A 462 34.46 -3.64 -29.60
CA GLN A 462 33.01 -3.74 -29.78
C GLN A 462 32.28 -3.81 -28.43
N ASN A 463 32.75 -4.60 -27.47
CA ASN A 463 32.14 -4.68 -26.13
C ASN A 463 32.14 -3.33 -25.40
N ILE A 464 33.24 -2.57 -25.50
CA ILE A 464 33.32 -1.21 -24.91
C ILE A 464 32.33 -0.29 -25.59
N ARG A 465 32.21 -0.36 -26.91
CA ARG A 465 31.24 0.44 -27.69
C ARG A 465 29.81 0.10 -27.31
N ASP A 466 29.45 -1.18 -27.27
CA ASP A 466 28.11 -1.64 -26.91
C ASP A 466 27.74 -1.21 -25.48
N GLU A 467 28.68 -1.30 -24.53
CA GLU A 467 28.48 -0.83 -23.16
C GLU A 467 28.39 0.70 -23.07
N ALA A 468 29.15 1.45 -23.87
CA ALA A 468 29.05 2.90 -23.96
C ALA A 468 27.68 3.34 -24.50
N GLU A 469 27.23 2.75 -25.61
CA GLU A 469 25.90 3.00 -26.17
C GLU A 469 24.78 2.62 -25.17
N ARG A 470 24.94 1.52 -24.43
CA ARG A 470 24.02 1.13 -23.35
C ARG A 470 23.92 2.18 -22.25
N ILE A 471 25.06 2.66 -21.75
CA ILE A 471 25.12 3.68 -20.69
C ILE A 471 24.55 5.02 -21.19
N GLN A 472 24.81 5.39 -22.44
CA GLN A 472 24.24 6.59 -23.05
C GLN A 472 22.71 6.51 -23.10
N ASN A 473 22.16 5.41 -23.61
CA ASN A 473 20.71 5.17 -23.65
C ASN A 473 20.08 5.16 -22.25
N GLU A 474 20.76 4.58 -21.26
CA GLU A 474 20.31 4.57 -19.87
C GLU A 474 20.31 5.99 -19.27
N SER A 475 21.34 6.79 -19.54
CA SER A 475 21.41 8.20 -19.12
C SER A 475 20.28 9.04 -19.73
N GLU A 476 19.98 8.86 -21.02
CA GLU A 476 18.89 9.54 -21.71
C GLU A 476 17.53 9.11 -21.15
N THR A 477 17.35 7.82 -20.87
CA THR A 477 16.13 7.29 -20.24
C THR A 477 15.92 7.85 -18.84
N LEU A 478 16.99 8.07 -18.06
CA LEU A 478 16.91 8.68 -16.73
C LEU A 478 16.65 10.19 -16.78
N ALA A 479 17.00 10.85 -17.89
CA ALA A 479 16.78 12.28 -18.09
C ALA A 479 15.34 12.59 -18.53
N LEU A 480 14.73 11.69 -19.31
CA LEU A 480 13.30 11.73 -19.70
C LEU A 480 12.38 11.42 -18.52
#